data_AF-A0AA86SN35-F1
#
_entry.id   AF-A0AA86SN35-F1
#
_cell.length_a   1.000
_cell.length_b   1.000
_cell.length_c   1.000
_cell.angle_alpha   90.00
_cell.angle_beta   90.00
_cell.angle_gamma   90.00
#
_symmetry.space_group_name_H-M   'P 1'
#
loop_
_entity.id
_entity.type
_entity.pdbx_description
1 polymer ?
#
loop_
_entity_poly.entity_id
_entity_poly.type
_entity_poly.pdbx_seq_one_letter_code
_entity_poly.pdbx_strand_id
1 'polypeptide(L)'
;MTIHYVTTVEDSLSPLQSHIKVLQLLATCFFFFFHFLCFCFSTFETSYKSRALRFCFNLLMDSSSDHPPSSSLRSTEDVQKVKFCQWCGGSTKHGIPEGEERLRAICTSCGNIAYQNPKMVVGCLIEHDNKVLLCKRKIEPSYGLWTLPAGYLEIGESAMEGAIRETREEANADVEVISPFAQLDIPLIGQTYIIFLARLKSPHFSPGPESSECQLFSLNEIPFSSLSFSSMVVTLSLYVEDLKAGGKPKFHYGTINKRPGTSASDINAYTLDHHMQS
;
A
#
# COMPACT_ATOMS: atom_id res chain seq x y z
N MET A 1 -14.05 -13.13 61.44
CA MET A 1 -14.63 -14.47 61.68
C MET A 1 -16.14 -14.31 61.60
N THR A 2 -16.77 -15.09 60.72
CA THR A 2 -18.21 -15.32 60.53
C THR A 2 -19.02 -14.27 59.77
N ILE A 3 -19.46 -14.72 58.59
CA ILE A 3 -20.39 -14.15 57.61
C ILE A 3 -21.82 -14.57 58.01
N HIS A 4 -22.81 -13.69 57.83
CA HIS A 4 -24.19 -14.11 57.55
C HIS A 4 -24.81 -13.18 56.51
N TYR A 5 -25.02 -13.72 55.30
CA TYR A 5 -25.89 -13.13 54.27
C TYR A 5 -27.33 -13.58 54.53
N VAL A 6 -28.26 -12.64 54.43
CA VAL A 6 -29.71 -12.89 54.36
C VAL A 6 -30.11 -12.89 52.90
N THR A 7 -30.72 -13.96 52.43
CA THR A 7 -31.37 -14.06 51.11
C THR A 7 -32.88 -13.91 51.29
N THR A 8 -33.52 -13.06 50.49
CA THR A 8 -34.98 -13.05 50.33
C THR A 8 -35.35 -13.01 48.86
N VAL A 9 -35.90 -14.14 48.41
CA VAL A 9 -37.11 -14.36 47.59
C VAL A 9 -37.26 -13.58 46.27
N GLU A 10 -37.27 -14.36 45.20
CA GLU A 10 -37.70 -14.04 43.83
C GLU A 10 -39.20 -13.70 43.77
N ASP A 11 -39.57 -12.65 43.02
CA ASP A 11 -40.93 -12.43 42.53
C ASP A 11 -40.93 -12.36 41.00
N SER A 12 -41.72 -13.26 40.42
CA SER A 12 -41.92 -13.53 39.00
C SER A 12 -42.86 -12.52 38.32
N LEU A 13 -42.48 -12.01 37.14
CA LEU A 13 -43.38 -11.29 36.22
C LEU A 13 -43.59 -12.09 34.92
N SER A 14 -44.84 -12.14 34.47
CA SER A 14 -45.37 -13.04 33.43
C SER A 14 -44.97 -12.70 31.97
N PRO A 15 -45.01 -13.68 31.03
CA PRO A 15 -44.49 -13.54 29.65
C PRO A 15 -45.34 -12.66 28.70
N LEU A 16 -46.48 -12.14 29.14
CA LEU A 16 -47.42 -11.41 28.28
C LEU A 16 -47.12 -9.90 28.21
N GLN A 17 -46.25 -9.36 29.08
CA GLN A 17 -45.90 -7.93 29.13
C GLN A 17 -44.62 -7.57 28.33
N SER A 18 -43.82 -8.55 27.90
CA SER A 18 -42.62 -8.32 27.10
C SER A 18 -42.91 -8.15 25.60
N HIS A 19 -43.94 -8.82 25.07
CA HIS A 19 -44.30 -8.75 23.65
C HIS A 19 -44.97 -7.42 23.24
N ILE A 20 -45.71 -6.77 24.15
CA ILE A 20 -46.37 -5.48 23.87
C ILE A 20 -45.35 -4.33 23.78
N LYS A 21 -44.26 -4.38 24.57
CA LYS A 21 -43.19 -3.37 24.52
C LYS A 21 -42.33 -3.45 23.26
N VAL A 22 -42.12 -4.64 22.71
CA VAL A 22 -41.34 -4.83 21.46
C VAL A 22 -42.12 -4.36 20.23
N LEU A 23 -43.44 -4.59 20.19
CA LEU A 23 -44.27 -4.09 19.08
C LEU A 23 -44.45 -2.55 19.08
N GLN A 24 -44.46 -1.89 20.25
CA GLN A 24 -44.50 -0.42 20.31
C GLN A 24 -43.19 0.24 19.89
N LEU A 25 -42.02 -0.38 20.14
CA LEU A 25 -40.72 0.16 19.72
C LEU A 25 -40.49 0.07 18.20
N LEU A 26 -40.96 -1.01 17.56
CA LEU A 26 -40.81 -1.22 16.12
C LEU A 26 -41.71 -0.28 15.30
N ALA A 27 -42.89 0.08 15.81
CA ALA A 27 -43.80 1.04 15.16
C ALA A 27 -43.25 2.48 15.18
N THR A 28 -42.53 2.88 16.24
CA THR A 28 -41.88 4.20 16.32
C THR A 28 -40.64 4.33 15.45
N CYS A 29 -39.90 3.24 15.21
CA CYS A 29 -38.74 3.26 14.31
C CYS A 29 -39.12 3.36 12.82
N PHE A 30 -40.27 2.80 12.41
CA PHE A 30 -40.75 2.93 11.02
C PHE A 30 -41.24 4.33 10.67
N PHE A 31 -41.81 5.07 11.64
CA PHE A 31 -42.31 6.42 11.40
C PHE A 31 -41.20 7.48 11.28
N PHE A 32 -40.06 7.28 11.95
CA PHE A 32 -38.89 8.18 11.83
C PHE A 32 -38.08 7.95 10.55
N PHE A 33 -38.05 6.72 10.03
CA PHE A 33 -37.28 6.40 8.82
C PHE A 33 -37.93 6.95 7.53
N PHE A 34 -39.26 7.05 7.48
CA PHE A 34 -39.97 7.57 6.31
C PHE A 34 -39.98 9.10 6.20
N HIS A 35 -39.91 9.83 7.32
CA HIS A 35 -39.88 11.30 7.28
C HIS A 35 -38.47 11.85 6.94
N PHE A 36 -37.40 11.11 7.24
CA PHE A 36 -36.03 11.54 6.94
C PHE A 36 -35.65 11.37 5.46
N LEU A 37 -36.18 10.34 4.78
CA LEU A 37 -35.96 10.15 3.34
C LEU A 37 -36.73 11.16 2.47
N CYS A 38 -37.86 11.69 2.93
CA CYS A 38 -38.61 12.71 2.17
C CYS A 38 -38.02 14.12 2.28
N PHE A 39 -37.30 14.45 3.35
CA PHE A 39 -36.67 15.78 3.51
C PHE A 39 -35.33 15.90 2.76
N CYS A 40 -34.64 14.77 2.51
CA CYS A 40 -33.34 14.77 1.86
C CYS A 40 -33.40 14.89 0.32
N PHE A 41 -34.59 14.68 -0.28
CA PHE A 41 -34.78 14.76 -1.73
C PHE A 41 -35.24 16.14 -2.25
N SER A 42 -35.53 17.10 -1.37
CA SER A 42 -36.05 18.43 -1.75
C SER A 42 -35.06 19.60 -1.55
N THR A 43 -33.79 19.34 -1.22
CA THR A 43 -32.79 20.42 -1.02
C THR A 43 -31.53 20.27 -1.87
N PHE A 44 -31.53 19.43 -2.90
CA PHE A 44 -30.40 19.29 -3.83
C PHE A 44 -30.73 19.76 -5.26
N GLU A 45 -31.53 20.82 -5.36
CA GLU A 45 -31.62 21.63 -6.58
C GLU A 45 -31.61 23.10 -6.16
N THR A 46 -30.41 23.69 -6.10
CA THR A 46 -30.12 25.06 -6.57
C THR A 46 -28.71 25.45 -6.14
N SER A 47 -28.01 26.11 -7.07
CA SER A 47 -26.76 26.84 -6.87
C SER A 47 -25.46 26.04 -6.95
N TYR A 48 -24.95 25.88 -8.18
CA TYR A 48 -23.62 26.45 -8.47
C TYR A 48 -23.47 26.76 -9.97
N LYS A 49 -23.66 28.04 -10.31
CA LYS A 49 -23.27 28.64 -11.59
C LYS A 49 -21.92 29.34 -11.42
N SER A 50 -21.07 29.20 -12.44
CA SER A 50 -19.96 30.08 -12.83
C SER A 50 -18.69 30.13 -11.99
N ARG A 51 -17.60 29.54 -12.53
CA ARG A 51 -16.62 30.31 -13.31
C ARG A 51 -15.67 29.38 -14.08
N ALA A 52 -15.70 29.54 -15.40
CA ALA A 52 -14.76 28.96 -16.33
C ALA A 52 -13.42 29.73 -16.29
N LEU A 53 -12.31 29.01 -16.47
CA LEU A 53 -11.15 29.48 -17.23
C LEU A 53 -10.61 28.29 -18.04
N ARG A 54 -10.50 28.56 -19.33
CA ARG A 54 -10.25 27.64 -20.46
C ARG A 54 -8.82 27.12 -20.48
N PHE A 55 -8.61 25.90 -20.98
CA PHE A 55 -7.70 25.67 -22.10
C PHE A 55 -8.14 24.43 -22.92
N CYS A 56 -8.18 24.64 -24.24
CA CYS A 56 -8.51 23.82 -25.44
C CYS A 56 -8.65 22.28 -25.31
N PHE A 57 -9.51 21.60 -26.07
CA PHE A 57 -9.44 21.50 -27.55
C PHE A 57 -10.75 20.91 -28.14
N ASN A 58 -11.20 21.43 -29.28
CA ASN A 58 -12.30 20.89 -30.07
C ASN A 58 -11.89 19.57 -30.77
N LEU A 59 -12.74 18.56 -30.73
CA LEU A 59 -13.17 17.80 -31.92
C LEU A 59 -14.44 17.01 -31.60
N LEU A 60 -15.49 17.30 -32.38
CA LEU A 60 -16.78 16.65 -32.39
C LEU A 60 -16.73 15.39 -33.27
N MET A 61 -17.42 14.36 -32.77
CA MET A 61 -18.25 13.38 -33.51
C MET A 61 -17.58 12.55 -34.59
N ASP A 62 -17.48 11.24 -34.33
CA ASP A 62 -18.20 10.29 -35.19
C ASP A 62 -18.69 9.08 -34.39
N SER A 63 -19.87 8.62 -34.77
CA SER A 63 -20.65 7.51 -34.21
C SER A 63 -20.32 6.20 -34.93
N SER A 64 -20.13 5.10 -34.20
CA SER A 64 -20.74 3.78 -34.50
C SER A 64 -20.16 2.62 -33.68
N SER A 65 -21.06 1.70 -33.36
CA SER A 65 -20.89 0.31 -32.92
C SER A 65 -20.49 0.04 -31.46
N ASP A 66 -21.51 -0.33 -30.69
CA ASP A 66 -21.44 -1.04 -29.41
C ASP A 66 -20.81 -2.42 -29.59
N HIS A 67 -19.61 -2.60 -29.06
CA HIS A 67 -19.13 -3.85 -28.49
C HIS A 67 -18.31 -3.52 -27.24
N PRO A 68 -18.58 -4.15 -26.08
CA PRO A 68 -17.72 -3.97 -24.92
C PRO A 68 -16.33 -4.52 -25.28
N PRO A 69 -15.23 -3.76 -25.08
CA PRO A 69 -13.92 -4.34 -25.28
C PRO A 69 -13.75 -5.42 -24.22
N SER A 70 -13.68 -6.67 -24.68
CA SER A 70 -13.12 -7.77 -23.90
C SER A 70 -11.84 -7.26 -23.28
N SER A 71 -11.74 -7.33 -21.95
CA SER A 71 -10.55 -7.00 -21.19
C SER A 71 -9.36 -7.76 -21.80
N SER A 72 -8.61 -7.06 -22.65
CA SER A 72 -7.39 -7.57 -23.22
C SER A 72 -6.42 -7.72 -22.05
N LEU A 73 -6.25 -8.98 -21.61
CA LEU A 73 -5.12 -9.39 -20.80
C LEU A 73 -3.88 -8.75 -21.41
N ARG A 74 -3.31 -7.79 -20.68
CA ARG A 74 -2.10 -7.10 -21.09
C ARG A 74 -1.04 -8.16 -21.35
N SER A 75 -0.43 -8.06 -22.53
CA SER A 75 0.60 -8.96 -23.04
C SER A 75 1.64 -9.25 -21.97
N THR A 76 1.66 -10.52 -21.57
CA THR A 76 2.63 -11.17 -20.69
C THR A 76 3.98 -11.26 -21.41
N GLU A 77 4.77 -10.19 -21.43
CA GLU A 77 6.11 -10.24 -22.06
C GLU A 77 7.29 -10.14 -21.08
N ASP A 78 7.07 -10.05 -19.77
CA ASP A 78 8.15 -10.09 -18.77
C ASP A 78 8.00 -11.24 -17.77
N VAL A 79 7.55 -12.43 -18.22
CA VAL A 79 7.81 -13.64 -17.44
C VAL A 79 9.30 -13.92 -17.56
N GLN A 80 10.04 -13.76 -16.46
CA GLN A 80 11.47 -14.01 -16.40
C GLN A 80 11.74 -15.39 -17.01
N LYS A 81 12.57 -15.47 -18.06
CA LYS A 81 12.74 -16.70 -18.84
C LYS A 81 13.54 -17.72 -18.03
N VAL A 82 12.86 -18.49 -17.18
CA VAL A 82 13.45 -19.60 -16.43
C VAL A 82 13.84 -20.66 -17.45
N LYS A 83 15.14 -20.94 -17.61
CA LYS A 83 15.67 -21.89 -18.61
C LYS A 83 15.85 -23.32 -18.08
N PHE A 84 16.04 -23.45 -16.76
CA PHE A 84 16.36 -24.72 -16.12
C PHE A 84 15.57 -24.88 -14.82
N CYS A 85 15.24 -26.13 -14.50
CA CYS A 85 14.50 -26.51 -13.31
C CYS A 85 15.40 -26.43 -12.06
N GLN A 86 14.96 -25.69 -11.04
CA GLN A 86 15.68 -25.57 -9.77
C GLN A 86 15.76 -26.89 -8.97
N TRP A 87 14.91 -27.88 -9.27
CA TRP A 87 14.88 -29.16 -8.54
C TRP A 87 15.77 -30.24 -9.17
N CYS A 88 15.86 -30.31 -10.50
CA CYS A 88 16.56 -31.41 -11.17
C CYS A 88 17.54 -30.96 -12.27
N GLY A 89 17.68 -29.66 -12.53
CA GLY A 89 18.56 -29.12 -13.58
C GLY A 89 18.07 -29.31 -15.02
N GLY A 90 16.95 -30.00 -15.24
CA GLY A 90 16.38 -30.22 -16.58
C GLY A 90 15.88 -28.92 -17.23
N SER A 91 15.87 -28.87 -18.57
CA SER A 91 15.35 -27.73 -19.31
C SER A 91 13.86 -27.48 -19.03
N THR A 92 13.41 -26.25 -19.24
CA THR A 92 12.01 -25.85 -19.10
C THR A 92 11.38 -25.50 -20.45
N LYS A 93 10.10 -25.82 -20.61
CA LYS A 93 9.22 -25.27 -21.65
C LYS A 93 8.26 -24.26 -21.04
N HIS A 94 7.80 -23.30 -21.81
CA HIS A 94 6.79 -22.35 -21.35
C HIS A 94 5.42 -22.75 -21.92
N GLY A 95 4.42 -22.87 -21.06
CA GLY A 95 3.06 -23.25 -21.44
C GLY A 95 2.07 -22.91 -20.33
N ILE A 96 0.78 -22.98 -20.62
CA ILE A 96 -0.28 -22.83 -19.63
C ILE A 96 -0.63 -24.25 -19.13
N PRO A 97 -0.36 -24.59 -17.85
CA PRO A 97 -0.77 -25.87 -17.26
C PRO A 97 -2.29 -26.07 -17.31
N GLU A 98 -2.74 -27.32 -17.33
CA GLU A 98 -4.17 -27.64 -17.24
C GLU A 98 -4.77 -27.07 -15.95
N GLY A 99 -5.87 -26.33 -16.07
CA GLY A 99 -6.52 -25.68 -14.93
C GLY A 99 -5.89 -24.33 -14.50
N GLU A 100 -4.87 -23.84 -15.19
CA GLU A 100 -4.30 -22.50 -14.96
C GLU A 100 -4.61 -21.52 -16.09
N GLU A 101 -4.49 -20.21 -15.80
CA GLU A 101 -4.73 -19.13 -16.77
C GLU A 101 -3.45 -18.45 -17.27
N ARG A 102 -2.31 -18.73 -16.64
CA ARG A 102 -1.06 -18.00 -16.87
C ARG A 102 0.03 -18.90 -17.44
N LEU A 103 0.89 -18.29 -18.26
CA LEU A 103 2.09 -18.94 -18.79
C LEU A 103 3.06 -19.25 -17.65
N ARG A 104 3.51 -20.51 -17.56
CA ARG A 104 4.48 -21.00 -16.57
C ARG A 104 5.67 -21.66 -17.23
N ALA A 105 6.81 -21.64 -16.54
CA ALA A 105 7.95 -22.48 -16.89
C ALA A 105 7.75 -23.89 -16.28
N ILE A 106 7.65 -24.89 -17.15
CA ILE A 106 7.38 -26.29 -16.79
C ILE A 106 8.61 -27.11 -17.15
N CYS A 107 9.16 -27.86 -16.19
CA CYS A 107 10.31 -28.73 -16.45
C CYS A 107 9.95 -29.86 -17.40
N THR A 108 10.78 -30.09 -18.42
CA THR A 108 10.59 -31.18 -19.39
C THR A 108 11.04 -32.54 -18.87
N SER A 109 11.77 -32.59 -17.76
CA SER A 109 12.30 -33.84 -17.17
C SER A 109 11.42 -34.38 -16.04
N CYS A 110 11.06 -33.53 -15.06
CA CYS A 110 10.32 -33.96 -13.87
C CYS A 110 8.89 -33.41 -13.78
N GLY A 111 8.46 -32.57 -14.73
CA GLY A 111 7.11 -31.99 -14.75
C GLY A 111 6.88 -30.84 -13.75
N ASN A 112 7.82 -30.56 -12.84
CA ASN A 112 7.67 -29.47 -11.86
C ASN A 112 7.50 -28.10 -12.54
N ILE A 113 6.61 -27.29 -11.96
CA ILE A 113 6.32 -25.93 -12.39
C ILE A 113 7.16 -24.94 -11.57
N ALA A 114 7.92 -24.08 -12.23
CA ALA A 114 8.68 -23.02 -11.59
C ALA A 114 7.83 -21.75 -11.51
N TYR A 115 7.15 -21.57 -10.37
CA TYR A 115 6.39 -20.36 -10.09
C TYR A 115 7.30 -19.17 -9.83
N GLN A 116 6.93 -18.02 -10.39
CA GLN A 116 7.55 -16.74 -10.10
C GLN A 116 6.63 -15.97 -9.17
N ASN A 117 7.15 -15.65 -7.99
CA ASN A 117 6.41 -14.92 -6.96
C ASN A 117 6.94 -13.48 -6.90
N PRO A 118 6.08 -12.49 -6.65
CA PRO A 118 6.54 -11.16 -6.31
C PRO A 118 7.46 -11.18 -5.09
N LYS A 119 8.43 -10.26 -5.07
CA LYS A 119 9.30 -10.05 -3.90
C LYS A 119 8.72 -8.96 -3.01
N MET A 120 8.74 -9.20 -1.70
CA MET A 120 8.41 -8.15 -0.74
C MET A 120 9.67 -7.37 -0.37
N VAL A 121 9.57 -6.04 -0.42
CA VAL A 121 10.58 -5.10 0.03
C VAL A 121 10.06 -4.43 1.29
N VAL A 122 10.88 -4.41 2.34
CA VAL A 122 10.52 -3.88 3.66
C VAL A 122 11.48 -2.77 4.02
N GLY A 123 11.01 -1.71 4.66
CA GLY A 123 11.86 -0.58 5.01
C GLY A 123 11.22 0.37 6.02
N CYS A 124 11.96 1.41 6.39
CA CYS A 124 11.52 2.39 7.37
C CYS A 124 11.55 3.82 6.81
N LEU A 125 10.45 4.57 7.03
CA LEU A 125 10.46 6.03 7.08
C LEU A 125 10.79 6.44 8.51
N ILE A 126 12.00 6.94 8.72
CA ILE A 126 12.54 7.17 10.07
C ILE A 126 12.51 8.66 10.39
N GLU A 127 11.73 9.02 11.40
CA GLU A 127 11.59 10.39 11.90
C GLU A 127 12.56 10.65 13.06
N HIS A 128 13.18 11.83 13.07
CA HIS A 128 13.87 12.40 14.23
C HIS A 128 13.85 13.93 14.15
N ASP A 129 13.38 14.62 15.20
CA ASP A 129 13.30 16.09 15.27
C ASP A 129 12.66 16.76 14.04
N ASN A 130 11.51 16.23 13.57
CA ASN A 130 10.81 16.68 12.35
C ASN A 130 11.63 16.57 11.06
N LYS A 131 12.66 15.72 11.05
CA LYS A 131 13.46 15.36 9.89
C LYS A 131 13.29 13.88 9.57
N VAL A 132 13.59 13.52 8.33
CA VAL A 132 13.61 12.13 7.87
C VAL A 132 15.03 11.69 7.57
N LEU A 133 15.39 10.48 8.00
CA LEU A 133 16.71 9.89 7.70
C LEU A 133 16.67 9.26 6.30
N LEU A 134 17.60 9.68 5.44
CA LEU A 134 17.83 9.07 4.14
C LEU A 134 19.25 8.50 4.06
N CYS A 135 19.41 7.46 3.23
CA CYS A 135 20.68 6.81 2.91
C CYS A 135 21.02 7.07 1.44
N LYS A 136 22.27 7.37 1.14
CA LYS A 136 22.78 7.51 -0.22
C LYS A 136 23.44 6.21 -0.65
N ARG A 137 22.91 5.61 -1.72
CA ARG A 137 23.30 4.26 -2.16
C ARG A 137 24.73 4.21 -2.67
N LYS A 138 25.47 3.16 -2.30
CA LYS A 138 26.84 2.84 -2.75
C LYS A 138 26.89 1.63 -3.69
N ILE A 139 25.74 1.08 -4.05
CA ILE A 139 25.60 -0.10 -4.91
C ILE A 139 24.56 0.16 -6.00
N GLU A 140 24.68 -0.60 -7.11
CA GLU A 140 23.68 -0.60 -8.17
C GLU A 140 22.49 -1.50 -7.82
N PRO A 141 21.29 -1.24 -8.38
CA PRO A 141 20.94 -0.10 -9.23
C PRO A 141 20.90 1.22 -8.43
N SER A 142 20.96 2.36 -9.13
CA SER A 142 20.77 3.71 -8.56
C SER A 142 21.89 4.17 -7.62
N TYR A 143 23.15 3.85 -7.97
CA TYR A 143 24.32 4.34 -7.24
C TYR A 143 24.31 5.87 -7.10
N GLY A 144 24.62 6.38 -5.90
CA GLY A 144 24.73 7.81 -5.61
C GLY A 144 23.40 8.54 -5.41
N LEU A 145 22.26 7.86 -5.55
CA LEU A 145 20.92 8.40 -5.27
C LEU A 145 20.49 8.13 -3.82
N TRP A 146 19.57 8.94 -3.31
CA TRP A 146 19.04 8.84 -1.96
C TRP A 146 17.87 7.84 -1.88
N THR A 147 17.70 7.19 -0.74
CA THR A 147 16.63 6.24 -0.46
C THR A 147 16.24 6.26 1.02
N LEU A 148 15.04 5.77 1.33
CA LEU A 148 14.76 5.23 2.65
C LEU A 148 15.48 3.88 2.78
N PRO A 149 15.97 3.50 3.97
CA PRO A 149 16.54 2.18 4.18
C PRO A 149 15.48 1.11 3.95
N ALA A 150 15.74 0.24 2.97
CA ALA A 150 14.79 -0.76 2.53
C ALA A 150 15.45 -1.84 1.66
N GLY A 151 15.10 -3.10 1.94
CA GLY A 151 15.58 -4.26 1.18
C GLY A 151 14.61 -5.43 1.21
N TYR A 152 15.03 -6.56 0.66
CA TYR A 152 14.12 -7.70 0.50
C TYR A 152 13.81 -8.34 1.85
N LEU A 153 12.55 -8.77 2.04
CA LEU A 153 12.22 -9.62 3.17
C LEU A 153 12.93 -10.97 3.02
N GLU A 154 13.58 -11.41 4.10
CA GLU A 154 14.20 -12.73 4.17
C GLU A 154 13.28 -13.81 4.78
N ILE A 155 13.58 -15.06 4.49
CA ILE A 155 12.84 -16.20 5.06
C ILE A 155 13.18 -16.29 6.54
N GLY A 156 12.16 -16.28 7.39
CA GLY A 156 12.30 -16.47 8.84
C GLY A 156 12.18 -15.18 9.66
N GLU A 157 11.97 -14.03 9.02
CA GLU A 157 11.67 -12.75 9.67
C GLU A 157 10.26 -12.25 9.34
N SER A 158 9.68 -11.48 10.25
CA SER A 158 8.50 -10.66 9.99
C SER A 158 8.86 -9.40 9.19
N ALA A 159 7.87 -8.78 8.53
CA ALA A 159 8.11 -7.56 7.77
C ALA A 159 8.70 -6.40 8.60
N MET A 160 8.30 -6.31 9.87
CA MET A 160 8.85 -5.32 10.80
C MET A 160 10.30 -5.63 11.15
N GLU A 161 10.64 -6.89 11.42
CA GLU A 161 12.01 -7.32 11.72
C GLU A 161 12.95 -7.05 10.55
N GLY A 162 12.52 -7.38 9.31
CA GLY A 162 13.28 -7.06 8.11
C GLY A 162 13.48 -5.56 7.93
N ALA A 163 12.44 -4.74 8.14
CA ALA A 163 12.58 -3.28 8.06
C ALA A 163 13.58 -2.72 9.09
N ILE A 164 13.62 -3.29 10.31
CA ILE A 164 14.61 -2.94 11.34
C ILE A 164 16.02 -3.41 10.95
N ARG A 165 16.15 -4.62 10.40
CA ARG A 165 17.42 -5.18 9.91
C ARG A 165 18.01 -4.29 8.82
N GLU A 166 17.25 -3.99 7.78
CA GLU A 166 17.66 -3.13 6.66
C GLU A 166 18.07 -1.73 7.14
N THR A 167 17.33 -1.18 8.12
CA THR A 167 17.70 0.11 8.75
C THR A 167 19.07 0.04 9.45
N ARG A 168 19.37 -1.07 10.14
CA ARG A 168 20.68 -1.27 10.77
C ARG A 168 21.77 -1.48 9.73
N GLU A 169 21.52 -2.28 8.71
CA GLU A 169 22.50 -2.60 7.66
C GLU A 169 22.88 -1.37 6.82
N GLU A 170 21.92 -0.52 6.47
CA GLU A 170 22.16 0.65 5.62
C GLU A 170 22.59 1.90 6.40
N ALA A 171 22.09 2.07 7.64
CA ALA A 171 22.22 3.33 8.39
C ALA A 171 22.81 3.20 9.80
N ASN A 172 23.20 1.99 10.23
CA ASN A 172 23.65 1.70 11.60
C ASN A 172 22.74 2.35 12.66
N ALA A 173 21.45 2.41 12.37
CA ALA A 173 20.48 3.16 13.15
C ALA A 173 19.57 2.19 13.92
N ASP A 174 19.40 2.44 15.21
CA ASP A 174 18.42 1.73 16.03
C ASP A 174 17.11 2.51 16.05
N VAL A 175 16.03 1.83 15.66
CA VAL A 175 14.71 2.42 15.54
C VAL A 175 13.67 1.74 16.42
N GLU A 176 12.65 2.51 16.76
CA GLU A 176 11.37 2.05 17.29
C GLU A 176 10.32 2.20 16.19
N VAL A 177 9.73 1.08 15.78
CA VAL A 177 8.65 1.08 14.78
C VAL A 177 7.35 1.51 15.43
N ILE A 178 6.67 2.47 14.82
CA ILE A 178 5.44 3.08 15.33
C ILE A 178 4.22 2.44 14.67
N SER A 179 4.22 2.37 13.35
CA SER A 179 3.10 1.87 12.57
C SER A 179 3.54 1.48 11.16
N PRO A 180 2.77 0.65 10.43
CA PRO A 180 2.86 0.65 8.97
C PRO A 180 2.49 2.05 8.46
N PHE A 181 3.12 2.48 7.37
CA PHE A 181 2.89 3.80 6.79
C PHE A 181 2.47 3.71 5.32
N ALA A 182 3.20 2.97 4.50
CA ALA A 182 2.85 2.82 3.09
C ALA A 182 2.99 1.36 2.64
N GLN A 183 1.96 0.84 1.98
CA GLN A 183 2.05 -0.40 1.20
C GLN A 183 1.87 -0.08 -0.29
N LEU A 184 2.91 -0.34 -1.09
CA LEU A 184 2.96 0.06 -2.49
C LEU A 184 3.28 -1.12 -3.39
N ASP A 185 2.35 -1.48 -4.26
CA ASP A 185 2.53 -2.56 -5.23
C ASP A 185 3.14 -2.00 -6.52
N ILE A 186 4.13 -2.70 -7.08
CA ILE A 186 4.74 -2.37 -8.37
C ILE A 186 4.70 -3.62 -9.28
N PRO A 187 3.53 -3.93 -9.88
CA PRO A 187 3.33 -5.19 -10.59
C PRO A 187 4.28 -5.43 -11.76
N LEU A 188 4.65 -4.37 -12.49
CA LEU A 188 5.53 -4.47 -13.67
C LEU A 188 6.87 -5.13 -13.34
N ILE A 189 7.41 -4.88 -12.14
CA ILE A 189 8.70 -5.42 -11.70
C ILE A 189 8.54 -6.53 -10.66
N GLY A 190 7.31 -6.98 -10.41
CA GLY A 190 7.00 -8.06 -9.47
C GLY A 190 7.44 -7.75 -8.04
N GLN A 191 7.18 -6.53 -7.55
CA GLN A 191 7.52 -6.14 -6.18
C GLN A 191 6.31 -5.57 -5.43
N THR A 192 6.29 -5.79 -4.12
CA THR A 192 5.40 -5.09 -3.17
C THR A 192 6.26 -4.51 -2.05
N TYR A 193 6.04 -3.24 -1.71
CA TYR A 193 6.78 -2.53 -0.67
C TYR A 193 5.89 -2.38 0.55
N ILE A 194 6.43 -2.60 1.74
CA ILE A 194 5.84 -2.12 2.98
C ILE A 194 6.87 -1.27 3.73
N ILE A 195 6.53 0.01 3.91
CA ILE A 195 7.34 0.98 4.63
C ILE A 195 6.67 1.26 5.97
N PHE A 196 7.44 1.09 7.04
CA PHE A 196 7.00 1.40 8.40
C PHE A 196 7.41 2.82 8.79
N LEU A 197 6.53 3.55 9.46
CA LEU A 197 6.91 4.75 10.19
C LEU A 197 7.66 4.32 11.45
N ALA A 198 8.84 4.88 11.64
CA ALA A 198 9.69 4.60 12.79
C ALA A 198 10.31 5.87 13.34
N ARG A 199 10.83 5.81 14.56
CA ARG A 199 11.64 6.87 15.17
C ARG A 199 13.02 6.35 15.54
N LEU A 200 14.01 7.21 15.43
CA LEU A 200 15.32 6.93 16.00
C LEU A 200 15.21 6.79 17.52
N LYS A 201 15.73 5.68 18.08
CA LYS A 201 15.84 5.47 19.54
C LYS A 201 16.90 6.38 20.17
N SER A 202 17.91 6.76 19.38
CA SER A 202 18.97 7.69 19.75
C SER A 202 19.41 8.47 18.52
N PRO A 203 20.03 9.65 18.64
CA PRO A 203 20.48 10.45 17.50
C PRO A 203 21.72 9.86 16.78
N HIS A 204 22.02 8.56 16.97
CA HIS A 204 23.15 7.88 16.38
C HIS A 204 22.75 7.11 15.13
N PHE A 205 23.42 7.41 14.04
CA PHE A 205 23.35 6.71 12.76
C PHE A 205 24.65 6.97 11.99
N SER A 206 24.98 6.08 11.06
CA SER A 206 26.15 6.21 10.17
C SER A 206 25.98 5.32 8.96
N PRO A 207 26.55 5.65 7.79
CA PRO A 207 26.43 4.81 6.62
C PRO A 207 26.97 3.40 6.88
N GLY A 208 26.15 2.39 6.58
CA GLY A 208 26.58 1.00 6.53
C GLY A 208 27.31 0.65 5.23
N PRO A 209 27.66 -0.63 5.00
CA PRO A 209 28.47 -1.05 3.85
C PRO A 209 27.89 -0.67 2.48
N GLU A 210 26.55 -0.63 2.37
CA GLU A 210 25.80 -0.34 1.15
C GLU A 210 25.47 1.14 0.97
N SER A 211 25.80 1.97 1.95
CA SER A 211 25.56 3.41 1.95
C SER A 211 26.88 4.17 1.88
N SER A 212 26.93 5.24 1.09
CA SER A 212 28.04 6.18 1.10
C SER A 212 27.85 7.28 2.13
N GLU A 213 26.59 7.60 2.45
CA GLU A 213 26.20 8.73 3.27
C GLU A 213 24.83 8.47 3.92
N CYS A 214 24.63 8.95 5.15
CA CYS A 214 23.32 8.99 5.80
C CYS A 214 23.10 10.40 6.35
N GLN A 215 21.91 10.96 6.15
CA GLN A 215 21.62 12.33 6.54
C GLN A 215 20.14 12.51 6.92
N LEU A 216 19.91 13.37 7.92
CA LEU A 216 18.59 13.85 8.30
C LEU A 216 18.21 15.08 7.45
N PHE A 217 17.10 14.98 6.73
CA PHE A 217 16.55 16.06 5.90
C PHE A 217 15.29 16.64 6.53
N SER A 218 15.19 17.97 6.62
CA SER A 218 13.89 18.58 6.91
C SER A 218 12.93 18.35 5.73
N LEU A 219 11.62 18.43 5.98
CA LEU A 219 10.60 18.12 4.96
C LEU A 219 10.74 18.96 3.67
N ASN A 220 11.27 20.18 3.79
CA ASN A 220 11.46 21.08 2.65
C ASN A 220 12.81 20.89 1.93
N GLU A 221 13.71 20.10 2.51
CA GLU A 221 15.06 19.82 1.99
C GLU A 221 15.19 18.41 1.42
N ILE A 222 14.13 17.59 1.48
CA ILE A 222 14.11 16.26 0.89
C ILE A 222 14.47 16.37 -0.60
N PRO A 223 15.53 15.68 -1.07
CA PRO A 223 16.06 15.90 -2.40
C PRO A 223 15.33 15.03 -3.44
N PHE A 224 14.04 15.29 -3.66
CA PHE A 224 13.12 14.46 -4.46
C PHE A 224 13.64 14.09 -5.86
N SER A 225 14.33 15.00 -6.55
CA SER A 225 14.90 14.78 -7.87
C SER A 225 16.07 13.78 -7.90
N SER A 226 16.63 13.47 -6.73
CA SER A 226 17.75 12.55 -6.55
C SER A 226 17.39 11.30 -5.73
N LEU A 227 16.09 11.01 -5.60
CA LEU A 227 15.63 9.76 -5.02
C LEU A 227 15.81 8.59 -6.01
N SER A 228 16.12 7.43 -5.47
CA SER A 228 16.50 6.23 -6.23
C SER A 228 15.35 5.48 -6.87
N PHE A 229 14.15 5.52 -6.26
CA PHE A 229 12.99 4.74 -6.69
C PHE A 229 11.68 5.50 -6.52
N SER A 230 10.70 5.19 -7.38
CA SER A 230 9.36 5.80 -7.32
C SER A 230 8.62 5.47 -6.03
N SER A 231 8.86 4.30 -5.43
CA SER A 231 8.30 3.95 -4.11
C SER A 231 8.74 4.93 -3.03
N MET A 232 10.00 5.37 -3.07
CA MET A 232 10.53 6.37 -2.14
C MET A 232 9.93 7.74 -2.38
N VAL A 233 9.79 8.14 -3.65
CA VAL A 233 9.11 9.39 -4.04
C VAL A 233 7.67 9.40 -3.53
N VAL A 234 6.88 8.37 -3.84
CA VAL A 234 5.47 8.28 -3.41
C VAL A 234 5.36 8.30 -1.89
N THR A 235 6.15 7.47 -1.20
CA THR A 235 6.14 7.38 0.27
C THR A 235 6.43 8.73 0.92
N LEU A 236 7.51 9.41 0.50
CA LEU A 236 7.89 10.70 1.08
C LEU A 236 6.90 11.81 0.71
N SER A 237 6.33 11.80 -0.50
CA SER A 237 5.29 12.76 -0.89
C SER A 237 4.04 12.64 -0.03
N LEU A 238 3.54 11.41 0.17
CA LEU A 238 2.38 11.15 1.03
C LEU A 238 2.64 11.59 2.48
N TYR A 239 3.84 11.31 3.00
CA TYR A 239 4.22 11.75 4.34
C TYR A 239 4.22 13.28 4.48
N VAL A 240 4.79 13.98 3.50
CA VAL A 240 4.79 15.44 3.47
C VAL A 240 3.37 16.00 3.34
N GLU A 241 2.50 15.37 2.55
CA GLU A 241 1.10 15.76 2.38
C GLU A 241 0.30 15.62 3.68
N ASP A 242 0.43 14.49 4.38
CA ASP A 242 -0.22 14.25 5.67
C ASP A 242 0.16 15.31 6.71
N LEU A 243 1.46 15.61 6.82
CA LEU A 243 1.95 16.62 7.75
C LEU A 243 1.48 18.04 7.37
N LYS A 244 1.45 18.37 6.08
CA LYS A 244 0.94 19.67 5.60
C LYS A 244 -0.56 19.85 5.81
N ALA A 245 -1.34 18.76 5.78
CA ALA A 245 -2.75 18.77 6.10
C ALA A 245 -3.03 18.99 7.61
N GLY A 246 -1.99 19.17 8.44
CA GLY A 246 -2.09 19.27 9.89
C GLY A 246 -2.49 17.94 10.54
N GLY A 247 -2.40 16.84 9.79
CA GLY A 247 -2.78 15.51 10.20
C GLY A 247 -1.64 14.74 10.87
N LYS A 248 -1.99 13.65 11.52
CA LYS A 248 -1.03 12.58 11.85
C LYS A 248 -0.77 11.75 10.58
N PRO A 249 0.43 11.17 10.43
CA PRO A 249 0.69 10.21 9.36
C PRO A 249 -0.35 9.10 9.37
N LYS A 250 -0.89 8.79 8.19
CA LYS A 250 -1.89 7.76 7.94
C LYS A 250 -1.24 6.57 7.28
N PHE A 251 -1.95 5.44 7.31
CA PHE A 251 -1.56 4.32 6.46
C PHE A 251 -2.07 4.58 5.04
N HIS A 252 -1.20 4.37 4.05
CA HIS A 252 -1.53 4.47 2.65
C HIS A 252 -1.32 3.13 1.94
N TYR A 253 -2.24 2.82 1.03
CA TYR A 253 -2.06 1.75 0.04
C TYR A 253 -2.10 2.35 -1.36
N GLY A 254 -1.34 1.80 -2.30
CA GLY A 254 -1.48 2.15 -3.72
C GLY A 254 -0.71 1.24 -4.67
N THR A 255 -1.01 1.34 -5.95
CA THR A 255 -0.29 0.64 -7.02
C THR A 255 0.49 1.64 -7.87
N ILE A 256 1.81 1.50 -7.89
CA ILE A 256 2.68 2.26 -8.79
C ILE A 256 2.69 1.55 -10.15
N ASN A 257 1.89 2.07 -11.08
CA ASN A 257 1.82 1.58 -12.44
C ASN A 257 2.86 2.30 -13.30
N LYS A 258 4.00 1.62 -13.50
CA LYS A 258 5.10 2.09 -14.34
C LYS A 258 4.68 2.20 -15.81
N ARG A 259 5.13 3.25 -16.49
CA ARG A 259 4.85 3.41 -17.93
C ARG A 259 5.62 2.34 -18.73
N PRO A 260 4.97 1.64 -19.67
CA PRO A 260 5.66 0.67 -20.52
C PRO A 260 6.83 1.31 -21.28
N GLY A 261 7.95 0.59 -21.38
CA GLY A 261 9.14 1.03 -22.11
C GLY A 261 10.07 2.00 -21.35
N THR A 262 9.74 2.40 -20.12
CA THR A 262 10.65 3.17 -19.26
C THR A 262 11.44 2.28 -18.33
N SER A 263 12.57 2.77 -17.81
CA SER A 263 13.36 2.03 -16.82
C SER A 263 12.53 1.76 -15.55
N ALA A 264 12.73 0.60 -14.94
CA ALA A 264 12.16 0.25 -13.64
C ALA A 264 12.48 1.32 -12.57
N SER A 265 13.69 1.89 -12.64
CA SER A 265 14.15 2.95 -11.74
C SER A 265 13.71 4.36 -12.15
N ASP A 266 12.97 4.53 -13.25
CA ASP A 266 12.48 5.85 -13.64
C ASP A 266 11.43 6.35 -12.62
N ILE A 267 11.80 7.42 -11.92
CA ILE A 267 11.00 8.03 -10.86
C ILE A 267 9.96 9.03 -11.39
N ASN A 268 9.94 9.33 -12.69
CA ASN A 268 9.00 10.30 -13.28
C ASN A 268 7.93 9.61 -14.16
N ALA A 269 8.09 8.32 -14.43
CA ALA A 269 7.28 7.57 -15.37
C ALA A 269 6.36 6.55 -14.69
N TYR A 270 5.39 7.02 -13.90
CA TYR A 270 4.36 6.16 -13.30
C TYR A 270 3.02 6.90 -13.07
N THR A 271 1.96 6.15 -12.81
CA THR A 271 0.73 6.61 -12.15
C THR A 271 0.59 5.92 -10.79
N LEU A 272 -0.08 6.58 -9.84
CA LEU A 272 -0.46 5.99 -8.56
C LEU A 272 -1.95 5.66 -8.62
N ASP A 273 -2.24 4.39 -8.86
CA ASP A 273 -3.61 3.90 -8.99
C ASP A 273 -4.06 3.24 -7.69
N HIS A 274 -5.37 3.08 -7.50
CA HIS A 274 -5.95 2.44 -6.30
C HIS A 274 -5.46 3.02 -4.97
N HIS A 275 -5.13 4.33 -4.93
CA HIS A 275 -4.67 4.99 -3.72
C HIS A 275 -5.79 5.03 -2.67
N MET A 276 -5.51 4.48 -1.50
CA MET A 276 -6.40 4.45 -0.33
C MET A 276 -5.63 4.92 0.90
N GLN A 277 -6.33 5.51 1.87
CA GLN A 277 -5.74 5.93 3.15
C GLN A 277 -6.71 5.66 4.32
N SER A 278 -6.16 5.40 5.50
CA SER A 278 -6.94 5.21 6.75
C SER A 278 -6.47 6.14 7.87
#